data_AF-A0A7S3WJZ5-F1
#
_entry.id   AF-A0A7S3WJZ5-F1
#
_cell.length_a   1.000
_cell.length_b   1.000
_cell.length_c   1.000
_cell.angle_alpha   90.00
_cell.angle_beta   90.00
_cell.angle_gamma   90.00
#
_symmetry.space_group_name_H-M   'P 1'
#
loop_
_entity.id
_entity.type
_entity.pdbx_description
1 polymer ?
#
loop_
_entity_poly.entity_id
_entity_poly.type
_entity_poly.pdbx_seq_one_letter_code
_entity_poly.pdbx_strand_id
1 'polypeptide(L)'
;KGGKILYHINWVGGDSTWEPEANIGDDDLVDEFEEAQQKLVFGKQKIGVGDVVEVKNTAEGFQNSWTGAKVLRKAGKSDFEVEYTNFVDSKGKKLADKVEKKLLRLCPGASPKGWLPVLGEIVEVQENDCWWEAQVKELKAKSAMVKFRVSDEETLVPLKMIRPCNWLIAATSAK
;
A
#
# COMPACT_ATOMS: atom_id res chain seq x y z
N LYS A 1 14.67 -10.12 10.81
CA LYS A 1 13.38 -10.75 11.17
C LYS A 1 12.36 -9.62 11.33
N GLY A 2 11.71 -9.21 10.24
CA GLY A 2 10.93 -7.96 10.15
C GLY A 2 9.42 -8.21 10.15
N GLY A 3 8.90 -8.85 11.19
CA GLY A 3 7.49 -9.27 11.23
C GLY A 3 6.58 -8.46 12.13
N LYS A 4 7.08 -7.45 12.85
CA LYS A 4 6.24 -6.63 13.74
C LYS A 4 6.61 -5.17 13.57
N ILE A 5 5.64 -4.38 13.16
CA ILE A 5 5.71 -2.92 13.19
C ILE A 5 5.47 -2.51 14.63
N LEU A 6 6.30 -1.59 15.12
CA LEU A 6 6.11 -0.92 16.39
C LEU A 6 6.11 0.58 16.12
N TYR A 7 5.26 1.30 16.85
CA TYR A 7 5.14 2.74 16.82
C TYR A 7 5.79 3.30 18.08
N HIS A 8 6.52 4.41 17.94
CA HIS A 8 7.10 5.11 19.09
C HIS A 8 6.07 6.12 19.61
N ILE A 9 5.38 5.74 20.69
CA ILE A 9 4.26 6.50 21.24
C ILE A 9 4.76 7.40 22.36
N ASN A 10 4.39 8.69 22.30
CA ASN A 10 4.62 9.66 23.37
C ASN A 10 3.35 9.79 24.19
N TRP A 11 3.29 9.09 25.33
CA TRP A 11 2.10 9.08 26.18
C TRP A 11 1.91 10.41 26.92
N VAL A 12 0.66 10.86 27.03
CA VAL A 12 0.34 12.05 27.82
C VAL A 12 0.61 11.77 29.30
N GLY A 13 1.61 12.44 29.87
CA GLY A 13 1.98 12.28 31.28
C GLY A 13 2.82 11.04 31.61
N GLY A 14 3.36 10.35 30.61
CA GLY A 14 4.23 9.18 30.79
C GLY A 14 5.48 9.21 29.90
N ASP A 15 6.31 8.18 30.03
CA ASP A 15 7.50 7.98 29.19
C ASP A 15 7.12 7.43 27.82
N SER A 16 7.89 7.72 26.78
CA SER A 16 7.66 7.15 25.45
C SER A 16 7.98 5.66 25.39
N THR A 17 7.16 4.87 24.69
CA THR A 17 7.36 3.42 24.52
C THR A 17 7.20 2.98 23.06
N TRP A 18 7.72 1.80 22.73
CA TRP A 18 7.51 1.16 21.43
C TRP A 18 6.35 0.18 21.53
N GLU A 19 5.25 0.48 20.84
CA GLU A 19 3.99 -0.24 20.97
C GLU A 19 3.58 -0.90 19.65
N PRO A 20 3.01 -2.11 19.67
CA PRO A 20 2.31 -2.63 18.51
C PRO A 20 1.07 -1.78 18.22
N GLU A 21 0.62 -1.79 16.97
CA GLU A 21 -0.61 -1.10 16.52
C GLU A 21 -1.81 -1.41 17.42
N ALA A 22 -1.98 -2.67 17.82
CA ALA A 22 -3.09 -3.12 18.67
C ALA A 22 -3.12 -2.51 20.08
N ASN A 23 -2.04 -1.85 20.53
CA ASN A 23 -2.00 -1.14 21.80
C ASN A 23 -2.35 0.36 21.66
N ILE A 24 -2.54 0.85 20.44
CA ILE A 24 -2.89 2.22 20.14
C ILE A 24 -4.40 2.25 19.93
N GLY A 25 -5.13 2.91 20.84
CA GLY A 25 -6.59 2.98 20.77
C GLY A 25 -7.14 4.09 19.88
N ASP A 26 -6.27 4.80 19.18
CA ASP A 26 -6.58 5.93 18.31
C ASP A 26 -6.12 5.58 16.89
N ASP A 27 -7.01 4.96 16.13
CA ASP A 27 -6.74 4.51 14.76
C ASP A 27 -6.50 5.70 13.83
N ASP A 28 -7.15 6.85 14.08
CA ASP A 28 -6.96 8.09 13.30
C ASP A 28 -5.50 8.58 13.42
N LEU A 29 -4.90 8.47 14.61
CA LEU A 29 -3.49 8.83 14.84
C LEU A 29 -2.54 7.92 14.04
N VAL A 30 -2.84 6.61 14.00
CA VAL A 30 -2.05 5.64 13.23
C VAL A 30 -2.16 5.95 11.75
N ASP A 31 -3.38 6.13 11.25
CA ASP A 31 -3.68 6.42 9.86
C ASP A 31 -3.01 7.73 9.40
N GLU A 32 -3.10 8.80 10.18
CA GLU A 32 -2.45 10.08 9.87
C GLU A 32 -0.92 9.93 9.81
N PHE A 33 -0.33 9.20 10.75
CA PHE A 33 1.11 8.95 10.77
C PHE A 33 1.56 8.14 9.55
N GLU A 34 0.86 7.05 9.22
CA GLU A 34 1.17 6.23 8.06
C GLU A 34 0.98 6.99 6.75
N GLU A 35 -0.10 7.77 6.61
CA GLU A 35 -0.31 8.63 5.45
C GLU A 35 0.84 9.63 5.29
N ALA A 36 1.29 10.24 6.38
CA ALA A 36 2.44 11.14 6.37
C ALA A 36 3.73 10.42 5.93
N GLN A 37 3.97 9.18 6.39
CA GLN A 37 5.11 8.37 5.93
C GLN A 37 5.00 8.02 4.44
N GLN A 38 3.83 7.57 3.99
CA GLN A 38 3.56 7.26 2.58
C GLN A 38 3.81 8.49 1.69
N LYS A 39 3.30 9.66 2.11
CA LYS A 39 3.52 10.94 1.42
C LYS A 39 5.00 11.31 1.40
N LEU A 40 5.75 11.05 2.47
CA LEU A 40 7.20 11.29 2.52
C LEU A 40 7.97 10.40 1.55
N VAL A 41 7.67 9.10 1.50
CA VAL A 41 8.41 8.14 0.65
C VAL A 41 8.03 8.26 -0.82
N PHE A 42 6.73 8.33 -1.14
CA PHE A 42 6.26 8.48 -2.52
C PHE A 42 6.41 9.92 -3.02
N GLY A 43 6.41 10.90 -2.11
CA GLY A 43 6.70 12.31 -2.36
C GLY A 43 8.01 12.54 -3.11
N LYS A 44 9.02 11.70 -2.85
CA LYS A 44 10.37 11.80 -3.44
C LYS A 44 10.48 11.16 -4.82
N GLN A 45 9.51 10.32 -5.22
CA GLN A 45 9.55 9.63 -6.50
C GLN A 45 9.37 10.62 -7.66
N LYS A 46 10.25 10.51 -8.65
CA LYS A 46 10.16 11.24 -9.92
C LYS A 46 9.31 10.41 -10.88
N ILE A 47 8.08 10.86 -11.11
CA ILE A 47 7.13 10.22 -12.03
C ILE A 47 7.11 11.02 -13.34
N GLY A 48 7.24 10.31 -14.45
CA GLY A 48 7.27 10.82 -15.81
C GLY A 48 6.29 10.13 -16.74
N VAL A 49 6.20 10.64 -17.96
CA VAL A 49 5.36 10.05 -19.01
C VAL A 49 5.90 8.69 -19.41
N GLY A 50 5.01 7.70 -19.51
CA GLY A 50 5.37 6.32 -19.84
C GLY A 50 5.60 5.42 -18.63
N ASP A 51 5.77 5.98 -17.43
CA ASP A 51 5.99 5.22 -16.21
C ASP A 51 4.77 4.35 -15.87
N VAL A 52 5.05 3.15 -15.36
CA VAL A 52 4.05 2.27 -14.74
C VAL A 52 3.91 2.66 -13.28
N VAL A 53 2.71 3.05 -12.91
CA VAL A 53 2.39 3.62 -11.59
C VAL A 53 1.24 2.84 -10.97
N GLU A 54 1.00 3.08 -9.68
CA GLU A 54 -0.22 2.70 -9.01
C GLU A 54 -0.91 3.96 -8.47
N VAL A 55 -2.24 3.97 -8.58
CA VAL A 55 -3.12 5.05 -8.13
C VAL A 55 -3.74 4.66 -6.81
N LYS A 56 -3.64 5.52 -5.79
CA LYS A 56 -4.33 5.34 -4.51
C LYS A 56 -5.82 5.59 -4.72
N ASN A 57 -6.64 4.61 -4.40
CA ASN A 57 -8.09 4.75 -4.45
C ASN A 57 -8.59 5.53 -3.23
N THR A 58 -9.48 6.50 -3.48
CA THR A 58 -10.13 7.32 -2.45
C THR A 58 -11.65 7.12 -2.43
N ALA A 59 -12.18 6.30 -3.34
CA ALA A 59 -13.60 6.00 -3.41
C ALA A 59 -14.03 5.10 -2.24
N GLU A 60 -15.29 5.26 -1.83
CA GLU A 60 -15.88 4.44 -0.77
C GLU A 60 -15.86 2.94 -1.12
N GLY A 61 -15.42 2.13 -0.15
CA GLY A 61 -15.20 0.70 -0.32
C GLY A 61 -13.87 0.35 -0.98
N PHE A 62 -13.08 1.33 -1.43
CA PHE A 62 -11.76 1.13 -2.06
C PHE A 62 -10.65 1.93 -1.40
N GLN A 63 -10.93 2.66 -0.32
CA GLN A 63 -9.96 3.53 0.32
C GLN A 63 -8.68 2.77 0.70
N ASN A 64 -7.55 3.43 0.49
CA ASN A 64 -6.20 2.92 0.79
C ASN A 64 -5.74 1.71 -0.04
N SER A 65 -6.53 1.25 -1.01
CA SER A 65 -6.08 0.30 -2.02
C SER A 65 -5.33 0.99 -3.17
N TRP A 66 -4.55 0.22 -3.92
CA TRP A 66 -3.73 0.71 -5.03
C TRP A 66 -4.02 -0.02 -6.35
N THR A 67 -4.37 0.72 -7.40
CA THR A 67 -4.65 0.14 -8.72
C THR A 67 -3.54 0.46 -9.73
N GLY A 68 -3.11 -0.54 -10.51
CA GLY A 68 -2.10 -0.35 -11.55
C GLY A 68 -2.56 0.54 -12.72
N ALA A 69 -1.70 1.44 -13.17
CA ALA A 69 -1.93 2.36 -14.29
C ALA A 69 -0.63 2.71 -15.02
N LYS A 70 -0.75 3.41 -16.16
CA LYS A 70 0.37 3.97 -16.91
C LYS A 70 0.19 5.47 -17.11
N VAL A 71 1.24 6.26 -16.89
CA VAL A 71 1.21 7.70 -17.13
C VAL A 71 1.19 7.98 -18.63
N LEU A 72 0.11 8.59 -19.13
CA LEU A 72 -0.04 8.95 -20.54
C LEU A 72 0.59 10.31 -20.86
N ARG A 73 0.36 11.30 -20.01
CA ARG A 73 0.89 12.66 -20.17
C ARG A 73 0.78 13.47 -18.89
N LYS A 74 1.46 14.62 -18.84
CA LYS A 74 1.20 15.65 -17.84
C LYS A 74 -0.15 16.32 -18.10
N ALA A 75 -0.90 16.58 -17.04
CA ALA A 75 -2.23 17.20 -17.06
C ALA A 75 -2.32 18.43 -16.14
N GLY A 76 -1.18 18.97 -15.72
CA GLY A 76 -1.08 20.13 -14.82
C GLY A 76 0.33 20.29 -14.25
N LYS A 77 0.48 21.17 -13.25
CA LYS A 77 1.76 21.37 -12.53
C LYS A 77 2.16 20.12 -11.75
N SER A 78 1.19 19.46 -11.13
CA SER A 78 1.34 18.29 -10.27
C SER A 78 0.40 17.16 -10.64
N ASP A 79 -0.19 17.20 -11.83
CA ASP A 79 -1.27 16.29 -12.22
C ASP A 79 -0.85 15.52 -13.48
N PHE A 80 -1.29 14.27 -13.55
CA PHE A 80 -1.03 13.38 -14.67
C PHE A 80 -2.34 12.80 -15.17
N GLU A 81 -2.41 12.56 -16.48
CA GLU A 81 -3.43 11.65 -17.01
C GLU A 81 -2.85 10.24 -17.00
N VAL A 82 -3.55 9.31 -16.39
CA VAL A 82 -3.15 7.91 -16.27
C VAL A 82 -4.20 7.02 -16.92
N GLU A 83 -3.76 5.94 -17.58
CA GLU A 83 -4.64 4.89 -18.10
C GLU A 83 -4.56 3.68 -17.17
N TYR A 84 -5.69 3.22 -16.63
CA TYR A 84 -5.73 2.07 -15.73
C TYR A 84 -5.44 0.78 -16.49
N THR A 85 -4.81 -0.16 -15.80
CA THR A 85 -4.37 -1.42 -16.41
C THR A 85 -5.55 -2.37 -16.62
N ASN A 86 -6.42 -2.51 -15.61
CA ASN A 86 -7.50 -3.50 -15.58
C ASN A 86 -8.91 -2.90 -15.66
N PHE A 87 -9.07 -1.58 -15.56
CA PHE A 87 -10.39 -0.94 -15.60
C PHE A 87 -10.75 -0.48 -17.02
N VAL A 88 -11.92 -0.91 -17.49
CA VAL A 88 -12.45 -0.62 -18.84
C VAL A 88 -13.88 -0.09 -18.77
N ASP A 89 -14.30 0.67 -19.78
CA ASP A 89 -15.69 1.08 -19.98
C ASP A 89 -16.55 -0.08 -20.54
N SER A 90 -17.85 0.18 -20.74
CA SER A 90 -18.80 -0.79 -21.29
C SER A 90 -18.47 -1.28 -22.71
N LYS A 91 -17.53 -0.63 -23.40
CA LYS A 91 -17.05 -1.00 -24.73
C LYS A 91 -15.67 -1.67 -24.69
N GLY A 92 -15.13 -1.93 -23.50
CA GLY A 92 -13.82 -2.54 -23.32
C GLY A 92 -12.64 -1.59 -23.52
N LYS A 93 -12.89 -0.27 -23.63
CA LYS A 93 -11.80 0.72 -23.70
C LYS A 93 -11.28 0.98 -22.29
N LYS A 94 -9.96 0.98 -22.11
CA LYS A 94 -9.35 1.33 -20.82
C LYS A 94 -9.77 2.70 -20.34
N LEU A 95 -10.08 2.78 -19.05
CA LEU A 95 -10.40 4.02 -18.37
C LEU A 95 -9.12 4.84 -18.18
N ALA A 96 -9.27 6.16 -18.26
CA ALA A 96 -8.19 7.09 -17.98
C ALA A 96 -8.72 8.28 -17.19
N ASP A 97 -7.95 8.72 -16.19
CA ASP A 97 -8.32 9.80 -15.28
C ASP A 97 -7.17 10.79 -15.11
N LYS A 98 -7.56 12.02 -14.76
CA LYS A 98 -6.64 13.03 -14.25
C LYS A 98 -6.42 12.77 -12.76
N VAL A 99 -5.18 12.48 -12.37
CA VAL A 99 -4.78 12.14 -11.00
C VAL A 99 -3.69 13.07 -10.50
N GLU A 100 -3.81 13.53 -9.25
CA GLU A 100 -2.78 14.30 -8.57
C GLU A 100 -1.56 13.43 -8.24
N LYS A 101 -0.35 13.98 -8.35
CA LYS A 101 0.92 13.29 -8.05
C LYS A 101 0.97 12.69 -6.64
N LYS A 102 0.26 13.27 -5.67
CA LYS A 102 0.22 12.78 -4.27
C LYS A 102 -0.51 11.45 -4.13
N LEU A 103 -1.38 11.10 -5.09
CA LEU A 103 -2.12 9.85 -5.16
C LEU A 103 -1.44 8.82 -6.06
N LEU A 104 -0.22 9.12 -6.55
CA LEU A 104 0.55 8.22 -7.40
C LEU A 104 1.77 7.71 -6.65
N ARG A 105 2.07 6.43 -6.86
CA ARG A 105 3.37 5.84 -6.57
C ARG A 105 3.89 5.10 -7.79
N LEU A 106 5.20 4.99 -7.95
CA LEU A 106 5.77 4.04 -8.91
C LEU A 106 5.34 2.62 -8.53
N CYS A 107 5.02 1.80 -9.52
CA CYS A 107 4.74 0.39 -9.29
C CYS A 107 5.93 -0.24 -8.54
N PRO A 108 5.70 -0.97 -7.44
CA PRO A 108 6.80 -1.58 -6.69
C PRO A 108 7.64 -2.49 -7.59
N GLY A 109 8.94 -2.51 -7.33
CA GLY A 109 9.82 -3.48 -7.98
C GLY A 109 9.42 -4.92 -7.62
N ALA A 110 10.00 -5.89 -8.33
CA ALA A 110 9.81 -7.30 -7.98
C ALA A 110 10.23 -7.56 -6.54
N SER A 111 9.46 -8.40 -5.83
CA SER A 111 9.81 -8.86 -4.49
C SER A 111 11.25 -9.40 -4.46
N PRO A 112 12.01 -9.16 -3.37
CA PRO A 112 13.36 -9.68 -3.25
C PRO A 112 13.41 -11.19 -3.52
N LYS A 113 14.45 -11.66 -4.20
CA LYS A 113 14.58 -13.08 -4.54
C LYS A 113 14.53 -13.94 -3.28
N GLY A 114 13.59 -14.88 -3.23
CA GLY A 114 13.41 -15.77 -2.08
C GLY A 114 12.67 -15.13 -0.89
N TRP A 115 12.11 -13.93 -1.04
CA TRP A 115 11.24 -13.35 -0.03
C TRP A 115 10.01 -14.24 0.19
N LEU A 116 9.67 -14.43 1.46
CA LEU A 116 8.45 -15.06 1.93
C LEU A 116 7.91 -14.22 3.09
N PRO A 117 6.57 -14.06 3.20
CA PRO A 117 5.99 -13.34 4.31
C PRO A 117 6.29 -14.04 5.63
N VAL A 118 6.40 -13.27 6.71
CA VAL A 118 6.52 -13.78 8.08
C VAL A 118 5.27 -13.48 8.90
N LEU A 119 5.03 -14.28 9.94
CA LEU A 119 3.90 -14.07 10.85
C LEU A 119 3.91 -12.66 11.46
N GLY A 120 2.78 -11.95 11.36
CA GLY A 120 2.59 -10.58 11.83
C GLY A 120 3.00 -9.49 10.84
N GLU A 121 3.67 -9.82 9.73
CA GLU A 121 4.12 -8.85 8.73
C GLU A 121 2.93 -8.16 8.07
N ILE A 122 3.06 -6.85 7.84
CA ILE A 122 2.15 -6.10 6.97
C ILE A 122 2.62 -6.27 5.53
N VAL A 123 1.73 -6.79 4.70
CA VAL A 123 1.94 -7.12 3.29
C VAL A 123 0.88 -6.43 2.45
N GLU A 124 1.10 -6.41 1.13
CA GLU A 124 0.07 -6.03 0.18
C GLU A 124 -0.44 -7.28 -0.55
N VAL A 125 -1.76 -7.40 -0.68
CA VAL A 125 -2.47 -8.53 -1.26
C VAL A 125 -3.25 -8.07 -2.49
N GLN A 126 -3.11 -8.79 -3.60
CA GLN A 126 -3.84 -8.52 -4.84
C GLN A 126 -5.25 -9.12 -4.76
N GLU A 127 -6.27 -8.27 -4.75
CA GLU A 127 -7.68 -8.66 -4.78
C GLU A 127 -8.51 -7.59 -5.50
N ASN A 128 -9.49 -8.02 -6.31
CA ASN A 128 -10.36 -7.12 -7.09
C ASN A 128 -9.57 -6.05 -7.89
N ASP A 129 -8.51 -6.49 -8.59
CA ASP A 129 -7.63 -5.63 -9.40
C ASP A 129 -6.90 -4.52 -8.63
N CYS A 130 -6.89 -4.58 -7.30
CA CYS A 130 -6.18 -3.65 -6.43
C CYS A 130 -5.22 -4.37 -5.48
N TRP A 131 -4.25 -3.63 -4.96
CA TRP A 131 -3.40 -4.06 -3.86
C TRP A 131 -3.90 -3.48 -2.55
N TRP A 132 -4.12 -4.35 -1.56
CA TRP A 132 -4.68 -4.02 -0.26
C TRP A 132 -3.71 -4.38 0.85
N GLU A 133 -3.60 -3.53 1.87
CA GLU A 133 -2.79 -3.85 3.04
C GLU A 133 -3.45 -4.89 3.93
N ALA A 134 -2.68 -5.89 4.33
CA ALA A 134 -3.13 -6.96 5.21
C ALA A 134 -2.03 -7.41 6.16
N GLN A 135 -2.41 -7.91 7.33
CA GLN A 135 -1.50 -8.53 8.30
C GLN A 135 -1.50 -10.05 8.12
N VAL A 136 -0.32 -10.66 8.07
CA VAL A 136 -0.17 -12.13 8.04
C VAL A 136 -0.54 -12.73 9.40
N LYS A 137 -1.58 -13.58 9.43
CA LYS A 137 -2.08 -14.25 10.66
C LYS A 137 -1.65 -15.71 10.77
N GLU A 138 -1.46 -16.39 9.65
CA GLU A 138 -1.00 -17.77 9.61
C GLU A 138 -0.23 -18.03 8.30
N LEU A 139 0.82 -18.85 8.36
CA LEU A 139 1.58 -19.28 7.19
C LEU A 139 1.31 -20.76 6.88
N LYS A 140 1.03 -21.04 5.61
CA LYS A 140 0.92 -22.40 5.06
C LYS A 140 1.93 -22.56 3.92
N ALA A 141 2.08 -23.79 3.41
CA ALA A 141 3.13 -24.10 2.43
C ALA A 141 3.09 -23.25 1.13
N LYS A 142 1.89 -22.87 0.65
CA LYS A 142 1.69 -22.11 -0.59
C LYS A 142 0.67 -20.96 -0.46
N SER A 143 0.22 -20.69 0.75
CA SER A 143 -0.77 -19.66 1.06
C SER A 143 -0.53 -19.09 2.46
N ALA A 144 -1.16 -17.97 2.76
CA ALA A 144 -1.20 -17.38 4.09
C ALA A 144 -2.63 -16.98 4.43
N MET A 145 -3.02 -17.14 5.69
CA MET A 145 -4.20 -16.44 6.22
C MET A 145 -3.78 -15.00 6.51
N VAL A 146 -4.52 -14.04 5.97
CA VAL A 146 -4.25 -12.61 6.14
C VAL A 146 -5.50 -11.92 6.66
N LYS A 147 -5.33 -10.88 7.47
CA LYS A 147 -6.40 -9.98 7.93
C LYS A 147 -6.25 -8.64 7.21
N PHE A 148 -7.23 -8.24 6.40
CA PHE A 148 -7.19 -6.92 5.75
C PHE A 148 -7.32 -5.81 6.79
N ARG A 149 -6.48 -4.78 6.68
CA ARG A 149 -6.50 -3.66 7.66
C ARG A 149 -7.71 -2.76 7.48
N VAL A 150 -8.28 -2.68 6.28
CA VAL A 150 -9.40 -1.78 5.96
C VAL A 150 -10.76 -2.33 6.42
N SER A 151 -10.92 -3.65 6.51
CA SER A 151 -12.23 -4.29 6.76
C SER A 151 -12.21 -5.30 7.90
N ASP A 152 -11.03 -5.59 8.45
CA ASP A 152 -10.80 -6.65 9.43
C ASP A 152 -11.15 -8.08 8.97
N GLU A 153 -11.50 -8.26 7.69
CA GLU A 153 -11.79 -9.56 7.10
C GLU A 153 -10.53 -10.44 7.03
N GLU A 154 -10.69 -11.72 7.42
CA GLU A 154 -9.63 -12.72 7.30
C GLU A 154 -9.87 -13.64 6.10
N THR A 155 -8.87 -13.77 5.23
CA THR A 155 -8.95 -14.59 4.02
C THR A 155 -7.69 -15.41 3.77
N LEU A 156 -7.86 -16.58 3.13
CA LEU A 156 -6.76 -17.45 2.73
C LEU A 156 -6.29 -17.10 1.32
N VAL A 157 -5.10 -16.52 1.20
CA VAL A 157 -4.58 -16.04 -0.08
C VAL A 157 -3.34 -16.84 -0.53
N PRO A 158 -3.20 -17.18 -1.82
CA PRO A 158 -1.98 -17.79 -2.34
C PRO A 158 -0.78 -16.85 -2.18
N LEU A 159 0.40 -17.37 -1.84
CA LEU A 159 1.61 -16.54 -1.63
C LEU A 159 2.00 -15.72 -2.87
N LYS A 160 1.66 -16.19 -4.08
CA LYS A 160 1.90 -15.45 -5.34
C LYS A 160 1.08 -14.17 -5.49
N MET A 161 0.01 -14.01 -4.70
CA MET A 161 -0.85 -12.83 -4.67
C MET A 161 -0.41 -11.83 -3.59
N ILE A 162 0.65 -12.14 -2.85
CA ILE A 162 1.16 -11.34 -1.75
C ILE A 162 2.50 -10.75 -2.16
N ARG A 163 2.73 -9.48 -1.82
CA ARG A 163 4.02 -8.81 -1.96
C ARG A 163 4.38 -8.05 -0.68
N PRO A 164 5.65 -7.66 -0.49
CA PRO A 164 6.02 -6.76 0.59
C PRO A 164 5.21 -5.48 0.53
N CYS A 165 4.81 -4.94 1.68
CA CYS A 165 4.16 -3.64 1.74
C CYS A 165 5.12 -2.54 1.26
N ASN A 166 4.74 -1.83 0.19
CA ASN A 166 5.67 -1.00 -0.56
C ASN A 166 6.24 0.17 0.26
N TRP A 167 5.37 0.88 1.00
CA TRP A 167 5.82 2.05 1.75
C TRP A 167 6.73 1.68 2.93
N LEU A 168 6.53 0.51 3.55
CA LEU A 168 7.41 0.00 4.60
C LEU A 168 8.81 -0.36 4.06
N ILE A 169 8.88 -0.98 2.89
CA ILE A 169 10.16 -1.25 2.21
C ILE A 169 10.85 0.06 1.81
N ALA A 170 10.11 1.03 1.28
CA ALA A 170 10.65 2.34 0.92
C ALA A 170 11.15 3.12 2.16
N ALA A 171 10.43 3.07 3.28
CA ALA A 171 10.81 3.74 4.52
C ALA A 171 12.04 3.11 5.18
N THR A 172 12.20 1.79 5.11
CA THR A 172 13.37 1.08 5.65
C THR A 172 14.63 1.24 4.81
N SER A 173 14.49 1.43 3.50
CA SER A 173 15.61 1.65 2.56
C SER A 173 16.15 3.08 2.56
N ALA A 174 15.46 4.01 3.23
CA ALA A 174 15.82 5.43 3.27
C ALA A 174 16.81 5.82 4.40
N LYS A 175 17.39 4.81 5.09
CA LYS A 175 18.40 4.99 6.15
C LYS A 175 19.82 4.79 5.63
#